data_AF-A0A954QR10-F1
#
_entry.id   AF-A0A954QR10-F1
#
_cell.length_a   1.000
_cell.length_b   1.000
_cell.length_c   1.000
_cell.angle_alpha   90.00
_cell.angle_beta   90.00
_cell.angle_gamma   90.00
#
_symmetry.space_group_name_H-M   'P 1'
#
loop_
_entity.id
_entity.type
_entity.pdbx_description
1 polymer ?
#
loop_
_entity_poly.entity_id
_entity_poly.type
_entity_poly.pdbx_seq_one_letter_code
_entity_poly.pdbx_strand_id
1 'polypeptide(L)' 'PQLTEIKHAVTRFRITLRCFRATYKAGQLPDRENFRWVTPAEITNYPLSVTGRKLTRWVESST' A
#
# COMPACT_ATOMS: atom_id res chain seq x y z
N PRO A 1 3.56 13.77 1.04
CA PRO A 1 5.02 13.61 0.79
C PRO A 1 5.32 12.16 0.35
N GLN A 2 6.38 11.94 -0.45
CA GLN A 2 6.82 10.58 -0.80
C GLN A 2 7.38 9.88 0.45
N LEU A 3 6.96 8.64 0.69
CA LEU A 3 7.33 7.84 1.86
C LEU A 3 8.47 6.88 1.53
N THR A 4 8.33 6.12 0.44
CA THR A 4 9.32 5.13 0.01
C THR A 4 9.17 4.82 -1.48
N GLU A 5 10.21 4.25 -2.07
CA GLU A 5 10.21 3.71 -3.43
C GLU A 5 10.61 2.23 -3.39
N ILE A 6 9.75 1.37 -3.94
CA ILE A 6 9.98 -0.08 -3.99
C ILE A 6 10.27 -0.46 -5.44
N LYS A 7 11.50 -0.93 -5.68
CA LYS A 7 11.89 -1.52 -6.97
C LYS A 7 11.65 -3.02 -6.95
N HIS A 8 11.00 -3.53 -7.98
CA HIS A 8 10.71 -4.96 -8.14
C HIS A 8 10.90 -5.35 -9.60
N ALA A 9 11.72 -6.36 -9.84
CA ALA A 9 11.91 -6.93 -11.16
C ALA A 9 11.19 -8.28 -11.22
N VAL A 10 10.48 -8.49 -12.32
CA VAL A 10 9.94 -9.79 -12.74
C VAL A 10 10.58 -10.16 -14.07
N THR A 11 10.37 -11.38 -14.55
CA THR A 11 10.86 -11.81 -15.85
C THR A 11 10.38 -10.82 -16.93
N ARG A 12 11.34 -10.17 -17.60
CA ARG A 12 11.18 -9.13 -18.65
C ARG A 12 10.82 -7.71 -18.18
N PHE A 13 10.43 -7.46 -16.92
CA PHE A 13 9.99 -6.12 -16.51
C PHE A 13 10.67 -5.62 -15.24
N ARG A 14 10.87 -4.30 -15.18
CA ARG A 14 11.34 -3.56 -14.00
C ARG A 14 10.24 -2.59 -13.57
N ILE A 15 9.68 -2.82 -12.40
CA ILE A 15 8.55 -2.08 -11.84
C ILE A 15 9.06 -1.22 -10.68
N THR A 16 8.66 0.04 -10.66
CA THR A 16 8.95 0.98 -9.57
C THR A 16 7.63 1.44 -8.96
N LEU A 17 7.42 1.13 -7.69
CA LEU A 17 6.26 1.59 -6.92
C LEU A 17 6.68 2.74 -6.02
N ARG A 18 6.13 3.94 -6.24
CA ARG A 18 6.32 5.12 -5.39
C ARG A 18 5.15 5.27 -4.45
N CYS A 19 5.42 5.30 -3.15
CA CYS A 19 4.38 5.34 -2.11
C CYS A 19 4.33 6.73 -1.52
N PHE A 20 3.13 7.29 -1.36
CA PHE A 20 2.92 8.66 -0.87
C PHE A 20 1.98 8.65 0.34
N ARG A 21 2.26 9.53 1.31
CA ARG A 21 1.31 9.83 2.38
C ARG A 21 0.22 10.74 1.82
N ALA A 22 -1.02 10.29 1.93
CA ALA A 22 -2.20 11.06 1.62
C ALA A 22 -3.04 11.27 2.88
N THR A 23 -3.76 12.39 2.93
CA THR A 23 -4.78 12.66 3.93
C THR A 23 -6.12 12.77 3.22
N TYR A 24 -7.14 12.14 3.80
CA TYR A 24 -8.49 12.31 3.30
C TYR A 24 -8.92 13.78 3.46
N LYS A 25 -9.38 14.40 2.37
CA LYS A 25 -9.79 15.81 2.34
C LYS A 25 -11.31 15.94 2.34
N ALA A 26 -11.98 15.26 1.42
CA ALA A 26 -13.44 15.26 1.26
C ALA A 26 -13.86 14.17 0.26
N GLY A 27 -15.17 13.90 0.18
CA GLY A 27 -15.78 13.02 -0.81
C GLY A 27 -16.28 11.68 -0.26
N GLN A 28 -16.89 10.87 -1.12
CA GLN A 28 -17.30 9.52 -0.76
C GLN A 28 -16.88 8.54 -1.85
N LEU A 29 -16.48 7.33 -1.43
CA LEU A 29 -16.25 6.23 -2.36
C LEU A 29 -17.61 5.76 -2.92
N PRO A 30 -17.79 5.76 -4.25
CA PRO A 30 -19.05 5.36 -4.89
C PRO A 30 -19.33 3.86 -4.76
N ASP A 31 -18.27 3.04 -4.70
CA ASP A 31 -18.34 1.61 -4.39
C ASP A 31 -17.60 1.37 -3.08
N ARG A 32 -18.34 1.00 -2.03
CA ARG A 32 -17.78 0.75 -0.69
C ARG A 32 -17.60 -0.73 -0.42
N GLU A 33 -18.21 -1.62 -1.21
CA GLU A 33 -18.22 -3.05 -0.91
C GLU A 33 -16.85 -3.68 -1.12
N ASN A 34 -16.10 -3.15 -2.09
CA ASN A 34 -14.75 -3.60 -2.41
C ASN A 34 -13.64 -2.91 -1.60
N PHE A 35 -13.98 -1.97 -0.71
CA PHE A 35 -13.00 -1.17 0.03
C PHE A 35 -13.20 -1.25 1.54
N ARG A 36 -12.10 -1.40 2.27
CA ARG A 36 -12.11 -1.46 3.73
C ARG A 36 -10.96 -0.67 4.32
N TRP A 37 -11.26 0.10 5.35
CA TRP A 37 -10.24 0.65 6.24
C TRP A 37 -9.72 -0.44 7.16
N VAL A 38 -8.40 -0.55 7.23
CA VAL A 38 -7.69 -1.56 8.03
C VAL A 38 -6.55 -0.89 8.79
N THR A 39 -6.26 -1.42 9.97
CA THR A 39 -5.08 -1.04 10.76
C THR A 39 -3.80 -1.62 10.13
N PRO A 40 -2.61 -1.10 10.49
CA PRO A 40 -1.33 -1.68 10.07
C PRO A 40 -1.15 -3.17 10.43
N ALA A 41 -1.73 -3.62 11.54
CA ALA A 41 -1.66 -5.03 11.94
C ALA A 41 -2.69 -5.90 11.17
N GLU A 42 -3.84 -5.36 10.80
CA GLU A 42 -4.82 -6.10 9.99
C GLU A 42 -4.35 -6.27 8.55
N ILE A 43 -3.76 -5.23 7.95
CA ILE A 43 -3.38 -5.24 6.53
C ILE A 43 -2.35 -6.32 6.20
N THR A 44 -1.52 -6.73 7.15
CA THR A 44 -0.51 -7.79 6.97
C THR A 44 -1.11 -9.19 6.87
N ASN A 45 -2.37 -9.38 7.30
CA ASN A 45 -3.10 -10.63 7.18
C ASN A 45 -3.77 -10.83 5.81
N TYR A 46 -3.81 -9.80 4.95
CA TYR A 46 -4.42 -9.90 3.63
C TYR A 46 -3.47 -10.52 2.59
N PRO A 47 -4.00 -11.24 1.59
CA PRO A 47 -3.21 -11.77 0.49
C PRO A 47 -2.76 -10.63 -0.44
N LEU A 48 -1.58 -10.08 -0.17
CA LEU A 48 -1.00 -9.00 -0.98
C LEU A 48 0.06 -9.51 -1.95
N SER A 49 0.33 -8.72 -2.99
CA SER A 49 1.50 -8.94 -3.85
C SER A 49 2.82 -8.79 -3.06
N VAL A 50 3.93 -9.21 -3.65
CA VAL A 50 5.26 -9.04 -3.02
C VAL A 50 5.57 -7.57 -2.72
N THR A 51 5.22 -6.65 -3.63
CA THR A 51 5.41 -5.21 -3.40
C THR A 51 4.44 -4.66 -2.35
N GLY A 52 3.20 -5.15 -2.33
CA GLY A 52 2.23 -4.82 -1.27
C GLY A 52 2.72 -5.23 0.11
N ARG A 53 3.24 -6.46 0.27
CA ARG A 53 3.85 -6.93 1.53
C ARG A 53 5.06 -6.09 1.97
N LYS A 54 5.87 -5.59 1.03
CA LYS A 54 6.98 -4.68 1.35
C LYS A 54 6.47 -3.35 1.89
N LEU A 55 5.39 -2.83 1.29
CA LEU A 55 4.76 -1.60 1.75
C LEU A 55 4.15 -1.77 3.14
N THR A 56 3.42 -2.85 3.42
CA THR A 56 2.77 -3.05 4.72
C THR A 56 3.76 -3.15 5.87
N ARG A 57 4.86 -3.89 5.70
CA ARG A 57 5.95 -3.95 6.69
C ARG A 57 6.57 -2.58 6.95
N TRP A 58 6.74 -1.77 5.90
CA TRP A 58 7.24 -0.41 6.05
C TRP A 58 6.27 0.43 6.89
N VAL A 59 4.96 0.32 6.66
CA VAL A 59 3.92 1.03 7.43
C VAL A 59 3.92 0.61 8.90
N GLU A 60 4.02 -0.70 9.20
CA GLU A 60 4.14 -1.19 10.58
C GLU A 60 5.37 -0.62 11.29
N SER A 61 6.54 -0.61 10.64
CA SER A 61 7.77 -0.08 11.24
C SER A 61 7.82 1.44 11.41
N SER A 62 6.87 2.16 10.79
CA SER A 62 6.81 3.63 10.81
C SER A 62 5.73 4.19 11.74
N THR A 63 5.02 3.30 12.46
CA THR A 63 3.98 3.63 13.45
C THR A 63 4.59 3.53 14.85
#